data_AF-A0A7C1BDY0-F1
#
_entry.id   AF-A0A7C1BDY0-F1
#
_cell.length_a   1.000
_cell.length_b   1.000
_cell.length_c   1.000
_cell.angle_alpha   90.00
_cell.angle_beta   90.00
_cell.angle_gamma   90.00
#
_symmetry.space_group_name_H-M   'P 1'
#
loop_
_entity.id
_entity.type
_entity.pdbx_description
1 polymer ?
#
loop_
_entity_poly.entity_id
_entity_poly.type
_entity_poly.pdbx_seq_one_letter_code
_entity_poly.pdbx_strand_id
1 'polypeptide(L)'
;MFWIIFSLVSSTVVFFLSLSILFLRRKLLDNAWFLSEVAGLVGLRGKEKTKPIVILEALKDMKENLENRLKNMVLSERKCFDILNCLDDIVVILGENKKIIFANDVAKRFFGEERIVGKRISEVCESYELLNLLEKSSDKDELKGEIAFYYPSKKFYMVTLKRISNGSILLVIMKNITREKMLDKMKKEFITNISHELKTPLTSIHG
;
A
#
# COMPACT_ATOMS: atom_id res chain seq x y z
N MET A 1 -72.06 -47.73 12.48
CA MET A 1 -71.12 -47.02 13.37
C MET A 1 -69.65 -47.27 12.99
N PHE A 2 -69.20 -48.52 12.83
CA PHE A 2 -67.82 -48.87 12.43
C PHE A 2 -67.30 -48.22 11.13
N TRP A 3 -68.11 -48.18 10.06
CA TRP A 3 -67.71 -47.59 8.77
C TRP A 3 -67.44 -46.07 8.84
N ILE A 4 -68.16 -45.35 9.71
CA ILE A 4 -67.98 -43.91 9.90
C ILE A 4 -66.66 -43.64 10.61
N ILE A 5 -66.35 -44.44 11.65
CA ILE A 5 -65.10 -44.34 12.41
C ILE A 5 -63.91 -44.67 11.51
N PHE A 6 -64.01 -45.72 10.69
CA PHE A 6 -62.95 -46.11 9.76
C PHE A 6 -62.69 -45.04 8.68
N SER A 7 -63.75 -44.45 8.12
CA SER A 7 -63.63 -43.36 7.14
C SER A 7 -62.98 -42.11 7.74
N LEU A 8 -63.36 -41.76 8.98
CA LEU A 8 -62.80 -40.62 9.70
C LEU A 8 -61.30 -40.81 9.96
N VAL A 9 -60.89 -41.97 10.45
CA VAL A 9 -59.48 -42.29 10.72
C VAL A 9 -58.67 -42.26 9.42
N SER A 10 -59.15 -42.88 8.35
CA SER A 10 -58.49 -42.87 7.04
C SER A 10 -58.31 -41.42 6.52
N SER A 11 -59.34 -40.58 6.63
CA SER A 11 -59.27 -39.19 6.20
C SER A 11 -58.23 -38.38 7.00
N THR A 12 -58.14 -38.59 8.32
CA THR A 12 -57.11 -37.93 9.13
C THR A 12 -55.69 -38.35 8.75
N VAL A 13 -55.46 -39.65 8.50
CA VAL A 13 -54.14 -40.17 8.08
C VAL A 13 -53.74 -39.57 6.72
N VAL A 14 -54.67 -39.53 5.77
CA VAL A 14 -54.43 -38.91 4.46
C VAL A 14 -54.14 -37.41 4.61
N PHE A 15 -54.87 -36.71 5.48
CA PHE A 15 -54.63 -35.30 5.78
C PHE A 15 -53.22 -35.07 6.33
N PHE A 16 -52.79 -35.84 7.33
CA PHE A 16 -51.43 -35.73 7.90
C PHE A 16 -50.34 -36.08 6.90
N LEU A 17 -50.54 -37.11 6.07
CA LEU A 17 -49.61 -37.45 4.99
C LEU A 17 -49.51 -36.32 3.95
N SER A 18 -50.64 -35.74 3.54
CA SER A 18 -50.65 -34.61 2.61
C SER A 18 -49.92 -33.39 3.20
N LEU A 19 -50.11 -33.13 4.49
CA LEU A 19 -49.48 -32.01 5.19
C LEU A 19 -47.96 -32.23 5.31
N SER A 20 -47.53 -33.46 5.59
CA SER A 20 -46.11 -33.84 5.64
C SER A 20 -45.43 -33.69 4.27
N ILE A 21 -46.11 -34.10 3.19
CA ILE A 21 -45.61 -33.94 1.81
C ILE A 21 -45.49 -32.46 1.44
N LEU A 22 -46.49 -31.64 1.79
CA LEU A 22 -46.46 -30.19 1.57
C LEU A 22 -45.31 -29.53 2.34
N PHE A 23 -45.11 -29.94 3.59
CA PHE A 23 -44.00 -29.46 4.41
C PHE A 23 -42.64 -29.85 3.81
N LEU A 24 -42.49 -31.10 3.36
CA LEU A 24 -41.27 -31.60 2.75
C LEU A 24 -40.95 -30.89 1.41
N ARG A 25 -41.98 -30.66 0.59
CA ARG A 25 -41.84 -29.90 -0.67
C ARG A 25 -41.39 -28.46 -0.43
N ARG A 26 -41.96 -27.80 0.59
CA ARG A 26 -41.59 -26.41 0.93
C ARG A 26 -40.11 -26.31 1.30
N LYS A 27 -39.63 -27.23 2.15
CA LYS A 27 -38.21 -27.30 2.56
C LYS A 27 -37.25 -27.60 1.39
N LEU A 28 -37.68 -28.40 0.42
CA LEU A 28 -36.88 -28.70 -0.78
C LEU A 28 -36.80 -27.51 -1.74
N LEU A 29 -37.88 -26.73 -1.89
CA LEU A 29 -37.90 -25.52 -2.70
C LEU A 29 -37.00 -24.43 -2.09
N ASP A 30 -37.03 -24.26 -0.77
CA ASP A 30 -36.18 -23.29 -0.06
C ASP A 30 -34.68 -23.61 -0.28
N ASN A 31 -34.30 -24.89 -0.20
CA ASN A 31 -32.92 -25.32 -0.47
C ASN A 31 -32.53 -25.15 -1.94
N ALA A 32 -33.44 -25.41 -2.88
CA ALA A 32 -33.18 -25.26 -4.30
C ALA A 32 -32.96 -23.79 -4.69
N TRP A 33 -33.78 -22.89 -4.13
CA TRP A 33 -33.60 -21.46 -4.30
C TRP A 33 -32.26 -20.98 -3.72
N PHE A 34 -31.93 -21.38 -2.48
CA PHE A 34 -30.65 -21.04 -1.84
C PHE A 34 -29.43 -21.49 -2.67
N LEU A 35 -29.48 -22.73 -3.19
CA LEU A 35 -28.40 -23.26 -4.03
C LEU A 35 -28.29 -22.55 -5.38
N SER A 36 -29.41 -22.12 -5.97
CA SER A 36 -29.40 -21.31 -7.19
C SER A 36 -28.75 -19.95 -6.95
N GLU A 37 -29.02 -19.32 -5.81
CA GLU A 37 -28.41 -18.03 -5.43
C GLU A 37 -26.89 -18.17 -5.25
N VAL A 38 -26.46 -19.18 -4.49
CA VAL A 38 -25.03 -19.46 -4.27
C VAL A 38 -24.33 -19.85 -5.58
N ALA A 39 -24.97 -20.64 -6.45
CA ALA A 39 -24.44 -20.94 -7.77
C ALA A 39 -24.25 -19.67 -8.62
N GLY A 40 -25.16 -18.69 -8.51
CA GLY A 40 -25.03 -17.38 -9.13
C GLY A 40 -23.79 -16.61 -8.66
N LEU A 41 -23.50 -16.62 -7.37
CA LEU A 41 -22.34 -15.92 -6.77
C LEU A 41 -20.99 -16.50 -7.21
N VAL A 42 -20.93 -17.81 -7.50
CA VAL A 42 -19.71 -18.50 -7.95
C VAL A 42 -19.60 -18.50 -9.49
N GLY A 43 -20.45 -17.75 -10.19
CA GLY A 43 -20.41 -17.63 -11.65
C GLY A 43 -20.99 -18.83 -12.40
N LEU A 44 -21.70 -19.73 -11.73
CA LEU A 44 -22.43 -20.86 -12.33
C LEU A 44 -23.84 -20.45 -12.80
N ARG A 45 -23.99 -19.19 -13.24
CA ARG A 45 -25.27 -18.58 -13.64
C ARG A 45 -25.85 -19.33 -14.86
N GLY A 46 -27.10 -19.78 -14.75
CA GLY A 46 -27.82 -20.45 -15.86
C GLY A 46 -27.90 -21.98 -15.80
N LYS A 47 -27.43 -22.62 -14.72
CA LYS A 47 -27.62 -24.08 -14.51
C LYS A 47 -28.66 -24.33 -13.42
N GLU A 48 -29.94 -24.24 -13.79
CA GLU A 48 -31.12 -24.45 -12.91
C GLU A 48 -31.18 -25.84 -12.23
N LYS A 49 -30.22 -26.74 -12.49
CA LYS A 49 -30.11 -28.07 -11.88
C LYS A 49 -28.66 -28.44 -11.53
N THR A 50 -27.88 -27.49 -11.03
CA THR A 50 -26.52 -27.80 -10.58
C THR A 50 -26.59 -28.64 -9.31
N LYS A 51 -25.99 -29.83 -9.33
CA LYS A 51 -25.95 -30.70 -8.15
C LYS A 51 -25.22 -29.97 -7.00
N PRO A 52 -25.67 -30.09 -5.74
CA PRO A 52 -25.03 -29.44 -4.59
C PRO A 52 -23.51 -29.67 -4.50
N ILE A 53 -23.04 -30.85 -4.93
CA ILE A 53 -21.62 -31.20 -4.94
C ILE A 53 -20.79 -30.33 -5.88
N VAL A 54 -21.33 -29.96 -7.06
CA VAL A 54 -20.63 -29.13 -8.04
C VAL A 54 -20.53 -27.69 -7.54
N ILE A 55 -21.56 -27.21 -6.82
CA ILE A 55 -21.53 -25.90 -6.17
C ILE A 55 -20.48 -25.90 -5.05
N LEU A 56 -20.41 -26.97 -4.26
CA LEU A 56 -19.39 -27.10 -3.21
C LEU A 56 -17.97 -27.14 -3.76
N GLU A 57 -17.74 -27.84 -4.87
CA GLU A 57 -16.44 -27.89 -5.55
C GLU A 57 -16.06 -26.50 -6.09
N ALA A 58 -16.98 -25.82 -6.78
CA ALA A 58 -16.74 -24.47 -7.25
C ALA A 58 -16.50 -23.45 -6.11
N LEU A 59 -17.17 -23.60 -4.96
CA LEU A 59 -16.90 -22.79 -3.77
C LEU A 59 -15.50 -23.06 -3.19
N LYS A 60 -15.05 -24.32 -3.18
CA LYS A 60 -13.69 -24.67 -2.74
C LYS A 60 -12.66 -24.04 -3.67
N ASP A 61 -12.84 -24.17 -4.99
CA ASP A 61 -11.95 -23.57 -5.99
C ASP A 61 -11.92 -22.05 -5.86
N MET A 62 -13.08 -21.41 -5.67
CA MET A 62 -13.15 -19.96 -5.47
C MET A 62 -12.41 -19.54 -4.20
N LYS A 63 -12.59 -20.27 -3.10
CA LYS A 63 -11.88 -20.04 -1.85
C LYS A 63 -10.36 -20.16 -2.05
N GLU A 64 -9.89 -21.24 -2.67
CA GLU A 64 -8.46 -21.45 -2.92
C GLU A 64 -7.88 -20.35 -3.83
N ASN A 65 -8.61 -19.94 -4.86
CA ASN A 65 -8.22 -18.84 -5.73
C ASN A 65 -8.13 -17.51 -4.97
N LEU A 66 -9.07 -17.22 -4.06
CA LEU A 66 -9.03 -16.03 -3.21
C LEU A 66 -7.83 -16.06 -2.26
N GLU A 67 -7.58 -17.20 -1.61
CA GLU A 67 -6.41 -17.38 -0.73
C GLU A 67 -5.09 -17.17 -1.49
N ASN A 68 -4.97 -17.73 -2.69
CA ASN A 68 -3.81 -17.55 -3.54
C ASN A 68 -3.64 -16.09 -4.00
N ARG A 69 -4.73 -15.40 -4.36
CA ARG A 69 -4.70 -13.98 -4.71
C ARG A 69 -4.27 -13.11 -3.54
N LEU A 70 -4.82 -13.34 -2.35
CA LEU A 70 -4.44 -12.63 -1.14
C LEU A 70 -2.97 -12.85 -0.81
N LYS A 71 -2.51 -14.10 -0.86
CA LYS A 71 -1.09 -14.45 -0.65
C LYS A 71 -0.18 -13.72 -1.64
N ASN A 72 -0.53 -13.73 -2.93
CA ASN A 72 0.25 -13.04 -3.96
C ASN A 72 0.27 -11.52 -3.75
N MET A 73 -0.86 -10.94 -3.34
CA MET A 73 -0.95 -9.51 -3.02
C MET A 73 -0.03 -9.13 -1.85
N VAL A 74 -0.10 -9.86 -0.73
CA VAL A 74 0.78 -9.64 0.43
C VAL A 74 2.26 -9.82 0.07
N LEU A 75 2.59 -10.83 -0.75
CA LEU A 75 3.96 -11.02 -1.23
C LEU A 75 4.43 -9.87 -2.12
N SER A 76 3.58 -9.36 -3.01
CA SER A 76 3.91 -8.23 -3.87
C SER A 76 4.13 -6.94 -3.08
N GLU A 77 3.28 -6.68 -2.08
CA GLU A 77 3.41 -5.55 -1.16
C GLU A 77 4.72 -5.62 -0.38
N ARG A 78 5.03 -6.79 0.21
CA ARG A 78 6.28 -7.01 0.93
C ARG A 78 7.50 -6.76 0.05
N LYS A 79 7.52 -7.29 -1.18
CA LYS A 79 8.61 -7.06 -2.14
C LYS A 79 8.85 -5.57 -2.40
N CYS A 80 7.78 -4.78 -2.56
CA CYS A 80 7.91 -3.32 -2.73
C CYS A 80 8.57 -2.67 -1.52
N PHE A 81 8.15 -3.01 -0.30
CA PHE A 81 8.76 -2.48 0.92
C PHE A 81 10.22 -2.91 1.07
N ASP A 82 10.54 -4.17 0.76
CA ASP A 82 11.92 -4.67 0.80
C ASP A 82 12.82 -3.88 -0.17
N ILE A 83 12.35 -3.63 -1.40
CA ILE A 83 13.07 -2.81 -2.37
C ILE A 83 13.31 -1.40 -1.84
N LEU A 84 12.31 -0.76 -1.23
CA LEU A 84 12.46 0.58 -0.65
C LEU A 84 13.42 0.61 0.55
N ASN A 85 13.53 -0.48 1.30
CA ASN A 85 14.46 -0.63 2.41
C ASN A 85 15.91 -0.90 1.95
N CYS A 86 16.10 -1.44 0.75
CA CYS A 86 17.43 -1.59 0.14
C CYS A 86 18.01 -0.27 -0.39
N LEU A 87 17.21 0.79 -0.52
CA LEU A 87 17.70 2.10 -0.97
C LEU A 87 18.49 2.77 0.15
N ASP A 88 19.67 3.30 -0.20
CA ASP A 88 20.50 4.13 0.70
C ASP A 88 19.92 5.54 0.92
N ASP A 89 19.00 5.96 0.04
CA ASP A 89 18.31 7.24 0.16
C ASP A 89 17.20 7.17 1.22
N ILE A 90 16.94 8.32 1.85
CA ILE A 90 15.83 8.43 2.80
C ILE A 90 14.53 8.53 2.01
N VAL A 91 13.62 7.58 2.25
CA VAL A 91 12.31 7.55 1.57
C VAL A 91 11.20 7.64 2.59
N VAL A 92 10.32 8.63 2.44
CA VAL A 92 9.13 8.83 3.26
C VAL A 92 7.92 9.03 2.35
N ILE A 93 6.83 8.35 2.65
CA ILE A 93 5.55 8.53 1.96
C ILE A 93 4.59 9.20 2.92
N LEU A 94 4.08 10.35 2.50
CA LEU A 94 3.11 11.14 3.25
C LEU A 94 1.73 10.99 2.61
N GLY A 95 0.72 10.81 3.47
CA GLY A 95 -0.68 10.84 3.09
C GLY A 95 -1.33 12.19 3.31
N GLU A 96 -2.64 12.15 3.51
CA GLU A 96 -3.43 13.31 3.88
C GLU A 96 -2.87 13.99 5.15
N ASN A 97 -2.97 15.32 5.18
CA ASN A 97 -2.47 16.15 6.29
C ASN A 97 -0.98 15.96 6.61
N LYS A 98 -0.16 15.54 5.62
CA LYS A 98 1.28 15.28 5.77
C LYS A 98 1.61 14.24 6.85
N LYS A 99 0.70 13.28 7.08
CA LYS A 99 0.93 12.13 7.97
C LYS A 99 1.81 11.10 7.29
N ILE A 100 2.76 10.53 8.02
CA ILE A 100 3.67 9.50 7.52
C ILE A 100 2.90 8.19 7.38
N ILE A 101 2.73 7.70 6.15
CA ILE A 101 2.15 6.37 5.85
C ILE A 101 3.26 5.31 5.83
N PHE A 102 4.44 5.67 5.31
CA PHE A 102 5.58 4.76 5.20
C PHE A 102 6.88 5.53 5.35
N ALA A 103 7.89 4.86 5.91
CA ALA A 103 9.26 5.33 5.97
C ALA A 103 10.20 4.14 5.93
N ASN A 104 11.23 4.19 5.07
CA ASN A 104 12.22 3.12 4.98
C ASN A 104 13.16 3.10 6.20
N ASP A 105 13.95 2.05 6.33
CA ASP A 105 14.83 1.88 7.50
C ASP A 105 15.94 2.94 7.58
N VAL A 106 16.33 3.54 6.45
CA VAL A 106 17.23 4.70 6.45
C VAL A 106 16.53 5.92 7.03
N ALA A 107 15.28 6.19 6.65
CA ALA A 107 14.48 7.28 7.20
C ALA A 107 14.32 7.17 8.72
N LYS A 108 13.94 5.99 9.23
CA LYS A 108 13.76 5.75 10.68
C LYS A 108 15.05 6.05 11.45
N ARG A 109 16.19 5.56 10.95
CA ARG A 109 17.51 5.81 11.54
C ARG A 109 17.91 7.29 11.47
N PHE A 110 17.56 7.98 10.38
CA PHE A 110 17.85 9.39 10.21
C PHE A 110 17.07 10.27 11.18
N PHE A 111 15.78 10.01 11.38
CA PHE A 111 14.94 10.76 12.32
C PHE A 111 15.12 10.31 13.79
N GLY A 112 15.81 9.19 14.03
CA GLY A 112 16.08 8.69 15.39
C GLY A 112 14.88 8.04 16.08
N GLU A 113 13.81 7.74 15.34
CA GLU A 113 12.59 7.12 15.87
C GLU A 113 12.16 5.93 14.99
N GLU A 114 11.90 4.79 15.61
CA GLU A 114 11.34 3.63 14.90
C GLU A 114 9.83 3.78 14.63
N ARG A 115 9.11 4.51 15.49
CA ARG A 115 7.65 4.70 15.42
C ARG A 115 7.27 6.08 14.88
N ILE A 116 7.71 6.36 13.65
CA ILE A 116 7.37 7.59 12.93
C ILE A 116 6.07 7.47 12.11
N VAL A 117 5.66 6.25 11.75
CA VAL A 117 4.42 6.02 10.99
C VAL A 117 3.20 6.45 11.81
N GLY A 118 2.30 7.21 11.17
CA GLY A 118 1.09 7.76 11.78
C GLY A 118 1.25 9.18 12.35
N LYS A 119 2.48 9.61 12.64
CA LYS A 119 2.77 10.99 13.07
C LYS A 119 2.76 11.96 11.89
N ARG A 120 2.60 13.26 12.15
CA ARG A 120 2.84 14.28 11.12
C ARG A 120 4.34 14.46 10.93
N ILE A 121 4.77 14.70 9.70
CA ILE A 121 6.19 14.94 9.40
C ILE A 121 6.79 16.12 10.19
N SER A 122 5.98 17.13 10.51
CA SER A 122 6.37 18.27 11.35
C SER A 122 6.63 17.92 12.82
N GLU A 123 6.10 16.80 13.32
CA GLU A 123 6.37 16.30 14.67
C GLU A 123 7.69 15.51 14.73
N VAL A 124 8.17 15.04 13.58
CA VAL A 124 9.36 14.19 13.45
C VAL A 124 10.57 14.99 12.96
N CYS A 125 10.36 16.03 12.16
CA CYS A 125 11.43 16.87 11.61
C CYS A 125 11.12 18.36 11.80
N GLU A 126 12.00 19.04 12.55
CA GLU A 126 11.91 20.48 12.82
C GLU A 126 12.65 21.34 11.77
N SER A 127 13.17 20.73 10.69
CA SER A 127 13.88 21.48 9.67
C SER A 127 12.94 22.41 8.91
N TYR A 128 13.10 23.72 9.14
CA TYR A 128 12.32 24.76 8.45
C TYR A 128 12.46 24.67 6.93
N GLU A 129 13.64 24.34 6.40
CA GLU A 129 13.87 24.19 4.97
C GLU A 129 13.00 23.08 4.36
N LEU A 130 12.92 21.93 5.04
CA LEU A 130 12.10 20.80 4.59
C LEU A 130 10.61 21.13 4.67
N LEU A 131 10.16 21.74 5.77
CA LEU A 131 8.76 22.12 5.95
C LEU A 131 8.29 23.13 4.89
N ASN A 132 9.13 24.13 4.58
CA ASN A 132 8.86 25.10 3.52
C ASN A 132 8.80 24.45 2.12
N LEU A 133 9.68 23.48 1.83
CA LEU A 133 9.59 22.69 0.59
C LEU A 133 8.28 21.90 0.51
N LEU A 134 7.84 21.29 1.61
CA LEU A 134 6.58 20.55 1.69
C LEU A 134 5.35 21.44 1.53
N GLU A 135 5.41 22.72 1.91
CA GLU A 135 4.34 23.69 1.65
C GLU A 135 4.29 24.06 0.17
N LYS A 136 5.44 24.40 -0.42
CA LYS A 136 5.56 24.74 -1.84
C LYS A 136 5.22 23.59 -2.79
N SER A 137 5.31 22.34 -2.34
CA SER A 137 4.91 21.18 -3.15
C SER A 137 3.39 21.03 -3.31
N SER A 138 2.57 21.82 -2.60
CA SER A 138 1.11 21.75 -2.74
C SER A 138 0.64 22.14 -4.15
N ASP A 139 1.38 23.04 -4.79
CA ASP A 139 1.01 23.66 -6.08
C ASP A 139 1.70 23.01 -7.29
N LYS A 140 2.55 21.99 -7.10
CA LYS A 140 3.35 21.37 -8.17
C LYS A 140 3.34 19.85 -8.08
N ASP A 141 3.43 19.17 -9.23
CA ASP A 141 3.52 17.70 -9.28
C ASP A 141 4.89 17.17 -8.83
N GLU A 142 5.95 17.92 -9.13
CA GLU A 142 7.32 17.63 -8.72
C GLU A 142 8.04 18.90 -8.26
N LEU A 143 8.73 18.81 -7.12
CA LEU A 143 9.59 19.87 -6.60
C LEU A 143 10.92 19.28 -6.12
N LYS A 144 12.01 19.94 -6.49
CA LYS A 144 13.35 19.61 -6.01
C LYS A 144 13.92 20.77 -5.22
N GLY A 145 14.66 20.45 -4.16
CA GLY A 145 15.35 21.43 -3.34
C GLY A 145 16.55 20.81 -2.65
N GLU A 146 17.56 21.62 -2.39
CA GLU A 146 18.69 21.21 -1.57
C GLU A 146 18.46 21.70 -0.14
N ILE A 147 18.73 20.81 0.82
CA ILE A 147 18.71 21.16 2.25
C ILE A 147 20.01 20.76 2.92
N ALA A 148 20.38 21.49 3.96
CA ALA A 148 21.57 21.21 4.75
C ALA A 148 21.19 20.88 6.20
N PHE A 149 21.66 19.73 6.68
CA PHE A 149 21.60 19.40 8.11
C PHE A 149 22.97 19.64 8.72
N TYR A 150 23.03 20.42 9.80
CA TYR A 150 24.29 20.79 10.46
C TYR A 150 24.64 19.85 11.63
N TYR A 151 23.66 19.16 12.20
CA TYR A 151 23.82 18.22 13.31
C TYR A 151 23.36 16.82 12.90
N PRO A 152 24.04 15.73 13.31
CA PRO A 152 25.29 15.69 14.11
C PRO A 152 26.56 16.02 13.30
N SER A 153 26.47 16.10 11.97
CA SER A 153 27.55 16.53 11.08
C SER A 153 26.96 17.23 9.87
N LYS A 154 27.72 18.16 9.27
CA LYS A 154 27.25 18.91 8.10
C LYS A 154 27.06 17.97 6.91
N LYS A 155 25.80 17.71 6.56
CA LYS A 155 25.40 16.90 5.42
C LYS A 155 24.46 17.68 4.51
N PHE A 156 24.60 17.45 3.22
CA PHE A 156 23.75 18.02 2.18
C PHE A 156 22.85 16.93 1.61
N TYR A 157 21.57 17.26 1.47
CA TYR A 157 20.59 16.36 0.89
C TYR A 157 19.88 17.04 -0.28
N MET A 158 19.76 16.33 -1.39
CA MET A 158 18.85 16.67 -2.47
C MET A 158 17.48 16.06 -2.15
N VAL A 159 16.51 16.91 -1.87
CA VAL A 159 15.12 16.54 -1.61
C VAL A 159 14.35 16.56 -2.92
N THR A 160 13.68 15.46 -3.23
CA THR A 160 12.70 15.36 -4.32
C THR A 160 11.34 15.05 -3.72
N LEU A 161 10.38 15.92 -3.99
CA LEU A 161 8.98 15.79 -3.61
C LEU A 161 8.17 15.49 -4.86
N LYS A 162 7.43 14.39 -4.86
CA LYS A 162 6.60 13.97 -5.99
C LYS A 162 5.21 13.57 -5.56
N ARG A 163 4.19 14.16 -6.18
CA ARG A 163 2.78 13.80 -5.94
C ARG A 163 2.40 12.58 -6.78
N ILE A 164 1.71 11.64 -6.15
CA ILE A 164 1.25 10.38 -6.75
C ILE A 164 -0.23 10.18 -6.38
N SER A 165 -0.94 9.32 -7.10
CA SER A 165 -2.35 8.98 -6.83
C SER A 165 -3.25 10.22 -6.84
N ASN A 166 -3.17 11.00 -7.93
CA ASN A 166 -3.90 12.26 -8.12
C ASN A 166 -3.67 13.28 -6.98
N GLY A 167 -2.49 13.24 -6.36
CA GLY A 167 -2.08 14.21 -5.37
C GLY A 167 -2.50 13.92 -3.92
N SER A 168 -3.09 12.75 -3.67
CA SER A 168 -3.41 12.26 -2.31
C SER A 168 -2.18 11.75 -1.55
N ILE A 169 -1.15 11.33 -2.28
CA ILE A 169 0.10 10.80 -1.73
C ILE A 169 1.25 11.69 -2.16
N LEU A 170 2.14 12.02 -1.21
CA LEU A 170 3.35 12.77 -1.45
C LEU A 170 4.56 11.90 -1.11
N LEU A 171 5.35 11.56 -2.13
CA LEU A 171 6.62 10.86 -1.99
C LEU A 171 7.74 11.86 -1.73
N VAL A 172 8.49 11.65 -0.65
CA VAL A 172 9.64 12.43 -0.23
C VAL A 172 10.88 11.55 -0.32
N ILE A 173 11.83 11.93 -1.16
CA ILE A 173 13.13 11.26 -1.28
C ILE A 173 14.21 12.27 -0.90
N MET A 174 15.07 11.93 0.05
CA MET A 174 16.23 12.73 0.40
C MET A 174 17.51 11.94 0.11
N LYS A 175 18.19 12.33 -0.96
CA LYS A 175 19.45 11.74 -1.38
C LYS A 175 20.61 12.49 -0.75
N ASN A 176 21.51 11.80 -0.06
CA ASN A 176 22.71 12.41 0.48
C ASN A 176 23.68 12.76 -0.66
N ILE A 177 23.92 14.06 -0.87
CA ILE A 177 24.82 14.59 -1.90
C ILE A 177 26.10 15.21 -1.32
N THR A 178 26.41 14.88 -0.06
CA THR A 178 27.55 15.47 0.66
C THR A 178 28.88 15.19 -0.03
N ARG A 179 29.05 13.97 -0.54
CA ARG A 179 30.30 13.54 -1.20
C ARG A 179 30.51 14.30 -2.50
N GLU A 180 29.46 14.44 -3.30
CA GLU A 180 29.45 15.17 -4.56
C GLU A 180 29.79 16.65 -4.31
N LYS A 181 29.16 17.27 -3.30
CA LYS A 181 29.48 18.66 -2.89
C LYS A 181 30.94 18.82 -2.45
N MET A 182 31.48 17.86 -1.69
CA MET A 182 32.88 17.90 -1.25
C MET A 182 33.86 17.78 -2.43
N LEU A 183 33.60 16.88 -3.37
CA LEU A 183 34.43 16.72 -4.57
C LEU A 183 34.41 17.98 -5.45
N ASP A 184 33.24 18.57 -5.66
CA ASP A 184 33.11 19.82 -6.41
C ASP A 184 33.86 20.97 -5.74
N LYS A 185 33.83 21.03 -4.41
CA LYS A 185 34.58 22.02 -3.63
C LYS A 185 36.09 21.83 -3.79
N MET A 186 36.59 20.60 -3.62
CA MET A 186 38.02 20.28 -3.78
C MET A 186 38.52 20.59 -5.19
N LYS A 187 37.73 20.28 -6.22
CA LYS A 187 38.07 20.58 -7.62
C LYS A 187 38.19 22.09 -7.85
N LYS A 188 37.28 22.88 -7.29
CA LYS A 188 37.34 24.35 -7.38
C LYS A 188 38.57 24.90 -6.65
N GLU A 189 38.83 24.44 -5.43
CA GLU A 189 40.01 24.84 -4.65
C GLU A 189 41.31 24.49 -5.38
N PHE A 190 41.40 23.31 -6.01
CA PHE A 190 42.55 22.91 -6.81
C PHE A 190 42.78 23.83 -8.03
N ILE A 191 41.73 24.12 -8.80
CA ILE A 191 41.82 25.03 -9.96
C ILE A 191 42.24 26.43 -9.50
N THR A 192 41.67 26.91 -8.40
CA THR A 192 42.01 28.20 -7.81
C THR A 192 43.47 28.22 -7.36
N ASN A 193 43.92 27.20 -6.65
CA ASN A 193 45.31 27.11 -6.16
C ASN A 193 46.33 27.06 -7.31
N ILE A 194 46.09 26.25 -8.35
CA ILE A 194 46.96 26.24 -9.55
C ILE A 194 46.97 27.60 -10.24
N SER A 195 45.82 28.25 -10.36
CA SER A 195 45.72 29.58 -10.98
C SER A 195 46.50 30.64 -10.19
N HIS A 196 46.53 30.52 -8.86
CA HIS A 196 47.31 31.40 -8.00
C HIS A 196 48.81 31.08 -8.07
N GLU A 197 49.21 29.81 -8.03
CA GLU A 197 50.62 29.40 -8.15
C GLU A 197 51.23 29.66 -9.53
N LEU A 198 50.42 29.76 -10.60
CA LEU A 198 50.89 30.16 -11.92
C LEU A 198 50.99 31.69 -12.10
N LYS A 199 50.22 32.47 -11.34
CA LYS A 199 50.28 33.95 -11.37
C LYS A 199 51.47 34.51 -10.60
N THR A 200 51.82 33.92 -9.46
CA THR A 200 52.86 34.45 -8.55
C THR A 200 54.31 34.34 -9.06
N PRO A 201 54.74 33.38 -9.91
CA PRO A 201 56.13 33.31 -10.35
C PRO A 201 56.45 34.29 -11.51
N LEU A 202 55.45 34.76 -12.27
CA LEU A 202 55.65 35.71 -13.36
C LEU A 202 56.04 37.13 -12.90
N THR A 203 55.85 37.46 -11.62
CA THR A 203 56.30 38.72 -11.03
C THR A 203 57.69 38.67 -10.42
N SER A 204 58.29 37.48 -10.24
CA SER A 204 59.66 37.34 -9.71
C SER A 204 60.74 37.20 -10.79
N ILE A 205 60.35 37.07 -12.06
CA ILE A 205 61.27 36.91 -13.21
C ILE A 205 61.39 38.21 -14.04
N HIS A 206 60.53 39.21 -13.77
CA HIS A 206 60.56 40.52 -14.45
C HIS A 206 60.97 41.69 -13.54
N GLY A 207 61.53 41.41 -12.36
CA GLY A 207 62.13 42.38 -11.45
C GLY A 207 63.58 42.01 -11.14
#